data_AF-A0A1B4LBT9-F1
#
_entry.id   AF-A0A1B4LBT9-F1
#
_cell.length_a   1.000
_cell.length_b   1.000
_cell.length_c   1.000
_cell.angle_alpha   90.00
_cell.angle_beta   90.00
_cell.angle_gamma   90.00
#
_symmetry.space_group_name_H-M   'P 1'
#
loop_
_entity.id
_entity.type
_entity.pdbx_description
1 polymer ?
#
loop_
_entity_poly.entity_id
_entity_poly.type
_entity_poly.pdbx_seq_one_letter_code
_entity_poly.pdbx_strand_id
1 'polypeptide(L)'
;MKKKEPVCPLLGKPCVGDACMFWVHMLGQNPQTGHSVDQWDCSVRWLPMLLVENARQARGAQAAVESMRNEVVGRQDTLNNLISQAARRPQQIRDVETPPSDQISDGRETKPQSHQ
;
A
#
# COMPACT_ATOMS: atom_id res chain seq x y z
N MET A 1 35.70 39.90 -6.10
CA MET A 1 35.71 38.53 -5.53
C MET A 1 36.09 37.56 -6.63
N LYS A 2 37.15 36.75 -6.49
CA LYS A 2 37.52 35.76 -7.52
C LYS A 2 36.53 34.60 -7.47
N LYS A 3 35.82 34.34 -8.58
CA LYS A 3 34.85 33.24 -8.70
C LYS A 3 35.64 31.94 -8.78
N LYS A 4 35.47 31.05 -7.79
CA LYS A 4 36.18 29.76 -7.75
C LYS A 4 35.40 28.76 -8.60
N GLU A 5 36.09 28.07 -9.51
CA GLU A 5 35.48 27.06 -10.36
C GLU A 5 35.11 25.80 -9.55
N PRO A 6 33.98 25.15 -9.87
CA PRO A 6 33.60 23.91 -9.21
C PRO A 6 34.61 22.79 -9.53
N VAL A 7 35.13 22.15 -8.49
CA VAL A 7 36.08 21.03 -8.59
C VAL A 7 35.32 19.71 -8.57
N CYS A 8 35.65 18.81 -9.50
CA CYS A 8 35.07 17.47 -9.54
C CYS A 8 35.74 16.56 -8.49
N PRO A 9 34.98 15.93 -7.57
CA PRO A 9 35.55 15.08 -6.53
C PRO A 9 36.20 13.81 -7.06
N LEU A 10 35.79 13.32 -8.24
CA LEU A 10 36.35 12.11 -8.86
C LEU A 10 37.66 12.39 -9.61
N LEU A 11 37.80 13.58 -10.20
CA LEU A 11 38.98 13.95 -11.01
C LEU A 11 40.00 14.79 -10.22
N GLY A 12 39.60 15.40 -9.10
CA GLY A 12 40.44 16.35 -8.35
C GLY A 12 40.81 17.62 -9.13
N LYS A 13 40.15 17.86 -10.25
CA LYS A 13 40.38 18.94 -11.21
C LYS A 13 39.10 19.74 -11.46
N PRO A 14 39.16 20.90 -12.12
CA PRO A 14 37.95 21.61 -12.56
C PRO A 14 37.00 20.69 -13.35
N CYS A 15 35.70 20.96 -13.27
CA CYS A 15 34.68 20.19 -13.98
C CYS A 15 34.91 20.25 -15.51
N VAL A 16 34.90 19.08 -16.17
CA VAL A 16 35.12 18.94 -17.61
C VAL A 16 33.84 18.91 -18.44
N GLY A 17 32.68 19.20 -17.83
CA GLY A 17 31.40 19.30 -18.53
C GLY A 17 31.00 18.01 -19.27
N ASP A 18 30.56 18.17 -20.52
CA ASP A 18 30.08 17.12 -21.43
C ASP A 18 31.15 16.08 -21.79
N ALA A 19 32.44 16.37 -21.57
CA ALA A 19 33.51 15.38 -21.70
C ALA A 19 33.49 14.33 -20.58
N CYS A 20 32.70 14.52 -19.52
CA CYS A 20 32.55 13.56 -18.43
C CYS A 20 31.38 12.60 -18.70
N MET A 21 31.59 11.29 -18.51
CA MET A 21 30.50 10.31 -18.60
C MET A 21 29.37 10.53 -17.57
N PHE A 22 29.64 11.31 -16.52
CA PHE A 22 28.67 11.64 -15.48
C PHE A 22 27.93 12.94 -15.77
N TRP A 23 28.17 13.58 -16.91
CA TRP A 23 27.40 14.73 -17.34
C TRP A 23 26.05 14.28 -17.87
N VAL A 24 24.99 14.72 -17.20
CA VAL A 24 23.63 14.24 -17.48
C VAL A 24 22.65 15.40 -17.58
N HIS A 25 21.64 15.21 -18.42
CA HIS A 25 20.50 16.12 -18.51
C HIS A 25 19.47 15.71 -17.47
N MET A 26 19.13 16.62 -16.56
CA MET A 26 18.07 16.39 -15.61
C MET A 26 16.83 17.15 -16.03
N LEU A 27 15.78 16.40 -16.36
CA LEU A 27 14.41 16.92 -16.48
C LEU A 27 13.58 16.40 -15.31
N GLY A 28 12.83 17.28 -14.67
CA GLY A 28 11.92 16.90 -13.60
C GLY A 28 11.34 18.09 -12.88
N GLN A 29 10.92 17.87 -11.64
CA GLN A 29 10.49 18.94 -10.73
C GLN A 29 11.32 18.87 -9.46
N ASN A 30 11.72 20.03 -8.95
CA ASN A 30 12.42 20.11 -7.68
C ASN A 30 11.46 19.64 -6.56
N PRO A 31 11.83 18.64 -5.75
CA PRO A 31 10.93 18.04 -4.77
C PRO A 31 10.53 18.98 -3.62
N GLN A 32 11.27 20.08 -3.42
CA GLN A 32 11.01 21.07 -2.37
C GLN A 32 10.20 22.27 -2.86
N THR A 33 10.44 22.75 -4.07
CA THR A 33 9.79 23.97 -4.59
C THR A 33 8.70 23.69 -5.63
N GLY A 34 8.68 22.50 -6.22
CA GLY A 34 7.77 22.15 -7.32
C GLY A 34 8.11 22.82 -8.66
N HIS A 35 9.16 23.64 -8.73
CA HIS A 35 9.59 24.23 -9.99
C HIS A 35 10.17 23.19 -10.93
N SER A 36 9.87 23.32 -12.22
CA SER A 36 10.48 22.50 -13.26
C SER A 36 12.00 22.70 -13.28
N VAL A 37 12.72 21.58 -13.31
CA VAL A 37 14.16 21.52 -13.45
C VAL A 37 14.43 20.99 -14.85
N ASP A 38 15.19 21.76 -15.63
CA ASP A 38 15.66 21.41 -16.96
C ASP A 38 17.07 22.01 -17.10
N GLN A 39 18.08 21.24 -16.70
CA GLN A 39 19.47 21.69 -16.79
C GLN A 39 20.45 20.52 -16.92
N TRP A 40 21.56 20.78 -17.59
CA TRP A 40 22.70 19.87 -17.68
C TRP A 40 23.64 20.10 -16.51
N ASP A 41 24.00 19.03 -15.79
CA ASP A 41 24.98 19.10 -14.72
C ASP A 41 25.60 17.73 -14.44
N CYS A 42 26.63 17.69 -13.61
CA CYS A 42 27.25 16.45 -13.15
C CYS A 42 26.28 15.65 -12.26
N SER A 43 26.19 14.34 -12.48
CA SER A 43 25.35 13.42 -11.70
C SER A 43 25.61 13.49 -10.20
N VAL A 44 26.86 13.73 -9.79
CA VAL A 44 27.25 13.86 -8.38
C VAL A 44 26.62 15.11 -7.74
N ARG A 45 26.49 16.19 -8.52
CA ARG A 45 25.86 17.43 -8.04
C ARG A 45 24.35 17.26 -7.85
N TRP A 46 23.76 16.31 -8.57
CA TRP A 46 22.36 15.96 -8.43
C TRP A 46 22.03 15.07 -7.23
N LEU A 47 23.01 14.39 -6.66
CA LEU A 47 22.80 13.43 -5.57
C LEU A 47 21.99 14.00 -4.38
N PRO A 48 22.27 15.20 -3.85
CA PRO A 48 21.49 15.72 -2.73
C PRO A 48 20.01 15.89 -3.08
N MET A 49 19.68 16.34 -4.29
CA MET A 49 18.29 16.50 -4.71
C MET A 49 17.60 15.15 -4.90
N LEU A 50 18.28 14.18 -5.54
CA LEU A 50 17.76 12.83 -5.74
C LEU A 50 17.55 12.08 -4.41
N LEU A 51 18.44 12.27 -3.44
CA LEU A 51 18.30 11.70 -2.10
C LEU A 51 17.13 12.32 -1.33
N VAL A 52 16.90 13.61 -1.48
CA VAL A 52 15.72 14.29 -0.90
C VAL A 52 14.42 13.73 -1.50
N GLU A 53 14.38 13.52 -2.82
CA GLU A 53 13.22 12.91 -3.47
C GLU A 53 13.00 11.47 -3.02
N ASN A 54 14.07 10.66 -2.95
CA ASN A 54 13.99 9.29 -2.45
C ASN A 54 13.43 9.24 -1.02
N ALA A 55 13.90 10.14 -0.14
CA ALA A 55 13.37 10.26 1.21
C ALA A 55 11.89 10.70 1.23
N ARG A 56 11.47 11.56 0.29
CA ARG A 56 10.07 11.97 0.15
C ARG A 56 9.17 10.79 -0.23
N GLN A 57 9.60 9.99 -1.20
CA GLN A 57 8.90 8.77 -1.61
C GLN A 57 8.82 7.75 -0.47
N ALA A 58 9.93 7.53 0.25
CA ALA A 58 9.96 6.64 1.41
C ALA A 58 8.97 7.06 2.50
N ARG A 59 8.90 8.36 2.83
CA ARG A 59 7.90 8.89 3.79
C ARG A 59 6.46 8.66 3.31
N GLY A 60 6.20 8.79 2.01
CA GLY A 60 4.89 8.49 1.43
C GLY A 60 4.49 7.02 1.62
N ALA A 61 5.42 6.10 1.37
CA ALA A 61 5.19 4.67 1.61
C ALA A 61 4.96 4.37 3.10
N GLN A 62 5.75 4.97 4.00
CA GLN A 62 5.56 4.82 5.45
C GLN A 62 4.18 5.30 5.90
N ALA A 63 3.72 6.45 5.39
CA ALA A 63 2.39 6.96 5.68
C ALA A 63 1.27 6.01 5.21
N ALA A 64 1.43 5.41 4.03
CA ALA A 64 0.49 4.41 3.53
C ALA A 64 0.44 3.17 4.44
N VAL A 65 1.59 2.64 4.86
CA VAL A 65 1.65 1.49 5.78
C VAL A 65 1.02 1.82 7.14
N GLU A 66 1.28 3.01 7.70
CA GLU A 66 0.66 3.42 8.95
C GLU A 66 -0.87 3.57 8.82
N SER A 67 -1.36 4.07 7.68
CA SER A 67 -2.80 4.15 7.42
C SER A 67 -3.46 2.76 7.31
N MET A 68 -2.78 1.81 6.66
CA MET A 68 -3.24 0.42 6.58
C MET A 68 -3.26 -0.23 7.97
N ARG A 69 -2.22 0.02 8.78
CA ARG A 69 -2.17 -0.44 10.18
C ARG A 69 -3.37 0.08 10.99
N ASN A 70 -3.66 1.37 10.88
CA ASN A 70 -4.80 1.98 11.60
C ASN A 70 -6.14 1.37 11.17
N GLU A 71 -6.30 1.09 9.88
CA GLU A 71 -7.50 0.46 9.34
C GLU A 71 -7.69 -0.96 9.85
N VAL A 72 -6.61 -1.77 9.85
CA VAL A 72 -6.63 -3.14 10.37
C VAL A 72 -6.98 -3.16 11.85
N VAL A 73 -6.38 -2.27 12.66
CA VAL A 73 -6.72 -2.13 14.08
C VAL A 73 -8.20 -1.76 14.25
N GLY A 74 -8.71 -0.78 13.49
CA GLY A 74 -10.12 -0.38 13.55
C GLY A 74 -11.09 -1.51 13.18
N ARG A 75 -10.76 -2.34 12.18
CA ARG A 75 -11.53 -3.55 11.86
C ARG A 75 -11.48 -4.58 12.98
N GLN A 76 -10.31 -4.81 13.55
CA GLN A 76 -10.14 -5.75 14.66
C GLN A 76 -10.94 -5.31 15.89
N ASP A 77 -10.93 -4.02 16.23
CA ASP A 77 -11.71 -3.47 17.34
C ASP A 77 -13.21 -3.65 17.09
N THR A 78 -13.67 -3.40 15.86
CA THR A 78 -15.06 -3.63 15.47
C THR A 78 -15.46 -5.09 15.65
N LEU A 79 -14.62 -6.03 15.20
CA LEU A 79 -14.87 -7.47 15.37
C LEU A 79 -14.89 -7.87 16.85
N ASN A 80 -13.94 -7.41 17.66
CA ASN A 80 -13.88 -7.68 19.10
C ASN A 80 -15.11 -7.14 19.84
N ASN A 81 -15.59 -5.95 19.46
CA ASN A 81 -16.81 -5.37 19.99
C ASN A 81 -18.05 -6.21 19.64
N LEU A 82 -18.16 -6.70 18.41
CA LEU A 82 -19.26 -7.59 18.00
C LEU A 82 -19.24 -8.93 18.75
N ILE A 83 -18.06 -9.55 18.88
CA ILE A 83 -17.88 -10.82 19.62
C ILE A 83 -18.24 -10.64 21.09
N SER A 84 -17.78 -9.57 21.73
CA SER A 84 -18.09 -9.31 23.14
C SER A 84 -19.57 -9.01 23.38
N GLN A 85 -20.26 -8.36 22.44
CA GLN A 85 -21.72 -8.19 22.48
C GLN A 85 -22.46 -9.52 22.33
N ALA A 86 -22.01 -10.39 21.41
CA ALA A 86 -22.58 -11.72 21.23
C ALA A 86 -22.40 -12.60 22.49
N ALA A 87 -21.21 -12.57 23.11
CA ALA A 87 -20.92 -13.28 24.36
C ALA A 87 -21.80 -12.82 25.54
N ARG A 88 -22.31 -11.58 25.52
CA ARG A 88 -23.22 -11.04 26.53
C ARG A 88 -24.69 -11.41 26.32
N ARG A 89 -25.07 -12.10 25.23
CA ARG A 89 -26.44 -12.64 25.00
C ARG A 89 -26.50 -14.16 25.15
N PRO A 90 -26.48 -14.72 26.37
CA PRO A 90 -26.58 -16.17 26.57
C PRO A 90 -27.98 -16.78 26.34
N GLN A 91 -29.04 -16.02 26.00
CA GLN A 91 -30.41 -16.54 26.03
C GLN A 91 -31.24 -16.52 24.74
N GLN A 92 -30.76 -16.00 23.60
CA GLN A 92 -31.61 -15.89 22.40
C GLN A 92 -31.39 -16.97 21.33
N ILE A 93 -30.46 -17.91 21.52
CA ILE A 93 -30.22 -19.03 20.58
C ILE A 93 -31.11 -20.25 20.92
N ARG A 94 -31.81 -20.25 22.07
CA ARG A 94 -32.67 -21.37 22.49
C ARG A 94 -34.07 -21.40 21.85
N ASP A 95 -34.47 -20.35 21.13
CA ASP A 95 -35.84 -20.21 20.63
C ASP A 95 -35.97 -20.40 19.10
N VAL A 96 -34.97 -21.00 18.44
CA VAL A 96 -35.23 -21.56 17.10
C VAL A 96 -35.98 -22.88 17.31
N GLU A 97 -37.27 -22.76 17.54
CA GLU A 97 -38.19 -23.88 17.51
C GLU A 97 -38.08 -24.52 16.12
N THR A 98 -37.56 -25.76 16.09
CA THR A 98 -37.62 -26.59 14.90
C THR A 98 -39.07 -26.62 14.42
N PRO A 99 -39.36 -26.27 13.14
CA PRO A 99 -40.71 -26.34 12.64
C PRO A 99 -41.22 -27.79 12.80
N PRO A 100 -42.50 -27.97 13.18
CA PRO A 100 -43.04 -29.27 13.55
C PRO A 100 -42.91 -30.25 12.38
N SER A 101 -42.35 -31.43 12.67
CA SER A 101 -42.08 -32.52 11.73
C SER A 101 -43.33 -33.27 11.24
N ASP A 102 -44.53 -32.76 11.46
CA ASP A 102 -45.79 -33.49 11.25
C ASP A 102 -46.41 -33.36 9.85
N GLN A 103 -45.63 -32.98 8.83
CA GLN A 103 -46.10 -32.90 7.44
C GLN A 103 -45.19 -33.64 6.44
N ILE A 104 -44.56 -34.73 6.86
CA ILE A 104 -44.13 -35.77 5.91
C ILE A 104 -45.14 -36.90 6.00
N SER A 105 -46.34 -36.64 5.47
CA SER A 105 -47.33 -37.68 5.22
C SER A 105 -46.77 -38.66 4.20
N ASP A 106 -46.50 -39.86 4.71
CA ASP A 106 -46.35 -41.12 4.01
C ASP A 106 -47.27 -41.20 2.78
N GLY A 107 -46.69 -41.36 1.59
CA GLY A 107 -47.44 -41.15 0.36
C GLY A 107 -46.75 -41.55 -0.93
N ARG A 108 -46.14 -42.75 -1.00
CA ARG A 108 -46.31 -43.67 -2.14
C ARG A 108 -45.53 -44.98 -1.98
N GLU A 109 -46.28 -46.06 -1.77
CA GLU A 109 -45.94 -47.39 -2.29
C GLU A 109 -45.61 -47.31 -3.78
N THR A 110 -44.41 -47.77 -4.17
CA THR A 110 -44.16 -48.26 -5.53
C THR A 110 -43.91 -49.76 -5.46
N LYS A 111 -44.98 -50.52 -5.69
CA LYS A 111 -44.98 -51.96 -5.95
C LYS A 111 -44.10 -52.29 -7.18
N PRO A 112 -43.37 -53.42 -7.20
CA PRO A 112 -42.62 -53.83 -8.38
C PRO A 112 -43.58 -54.31 -9.47
N GLN A 113 -43.45 -53.77 -10.69
CA GLN A 113 -44.08 -54.34 -11.88
C GLN A 113 -43.06 -55.20 -12.63
N SER A 114 -43.19 -56.51 -12.46
CA SER A 114 -42.81 -57.50 -13.47
C SER A 114 -43.87 -57.51 -14.57
N HIS A 115 -43.46 -57.37 -15.84
CA HIS A 115 -43.99 -58.06 -17.03
C HIS A 115 -43.46 -57.40 -18.31
N GLN A 116 -42.36 -57.94 -18.84
CA GLN A 116 -42.33 -58.70 -20.10
C GLN A 116 -41.11 -59.61 -20.08
#